data_AF-A0A918NYG6-F1
#
_entry.id   AF-A0A918NYG6-F1
#
_cell.length_a   1.000
_cell.length_b   1.000
_cell.length_c   1.000
_cell.angle_alpha   90.00
_cell.angle_beta   90.00
_cell.angle_gamma   90.00
#
_symmetry.space_group_name_H-M   'P 1'
#
loop_
_entity.id
_entity.type
_entity.pdbx_description
1 polymer ?
#
loop_
_entity_poly.entity_id
_entity_poly.type
_entity_poly.pdbx_seq_one_letter_code
_entity_poly.pdbx_strand_id
1 'polypeptide(L)'
;MFYSKSSGFYSRQLHCAAIPSDAVELTDAQYRALLDGQAAGKRIVAGADGKPVLADPPAPTADQLAVQARARRDALVGSTDWVIARHRDQVETGVKTSLSGAQYTELMQYRQALRDVPAQKGFPSSIAWPAPPSWLAALPQS
;
A
#
# COMPACT_ATOMS: atom_id res chain seq x y z
N MET A 1 -11.98 -25.05 21.09
CA MET A 1 -12.45 -24.56 19.76
C MET A 1 -12.15 -25.65 18.72
N PHE A 2 -12.75 -25.64 17.53
CA PHE A 2 -12.49 -26.65 16.48
C PHE A 2 -12.16 -25.94 15.17
N TYR A 3 -11.37 -26.57 14.31
CA TYR A 3 -11.08 -26.08 12.96
C TYR A 3 -11.21 -27.21 11.94
N SER A 4 -12.04 -27.01 10.94
CA SER A 4 -12.18 -27.87 9.78
C SER A 4 -11.43 -27.24 8.60
N LYS A 5 -10.61 -28.04 7.91
CA LYS A 5 -9.90 -27.61 6.71
C LYS A 5 -10.85 -27.19 5.59
N SER A 6 -12.02 -27.81 5.51
CA SER A 6 -13.01 -27.54 4.47
C SER A 6 -13.90 -26.34 4.78
N SER A 7 -14.11 -26.03 6.06
CA SER A 7 -15.22 -25.16 6.48
C SER A 7 -14.89 -24.13 7.57
N GLY A 8 -13.67 -24.10 8.10
CA GLY A 8 -13.19 -23.05 9.03
C GLY A 8 -13.40 -23.36 10.52
N PHE A 9 -13.57 -22.33 11.35
CA PHE A 9 -13.65 -22.47 12.82
C PHE A 9 -15.06 -22.83 13.32
N TYR A 10 -15.12 -23.72 14.30
CA TYR A 10 -16.35 -24.17 14.95
C TYR A 10 -16.22 -24.11 16.48
N SER A 11 -17.27 -23.65 17.14
CA SER A 11 -17.42 -23.73 18.60
C SER A 11 -18.37 -24.87 18.96
N ARG A 12 -17.97 -25.74 19.90
CA ARG A 12 -18.82 -26.83 20.41
C ARG A 12 -20.13 -26.34 21.00
N GLN A 13 -20.14 -25.16 21.65
CA GLN A 13 -21.35 -24.58 22.23
C GLN A 13 -22.34 -24.08 21.18
N LEU A 14 -21.83 -23.55 20.06
CA LEU A 14 -22.68 -22.94 19.02
C LEU A 14 -23.08 -23.95 17.93
N HIS A 15 -22.21 -24.93 17.64
CA HIS A 15 -22.36 -25.79 16.48
C HIS A 15 -22.70 -27.24 16.82
N CYS A 16 -22.51 -27.69 18.06
CA CYS A 16 -22.89 -29.03 18.55
C CYS A 16 -22.66 -30.15 17.51
N ALA A 17 -23.73 -30.69 16.91
CA ALA A 17 -23.70 -31.79 15.94
C ALA A 17 -23.30 -31.38 14.50
N ALA A 18 -23.23 -30.09 14.20
CA ALA A 18 -22.82 -29.54 12.91
C ALA A 18 -21.30 -29.36 12.79
N ILE A 19 -20.51 -29.83 13.77
CA ILE A 19 -19.06 -29.88 13.66
C ILE A 19 -18.67 -30.98 12.66
N PRO A 20 -17.96 -30.65 11.59
CA PRO A 20 -17.52 -31.63 10.61
C PRO A 20 -16.63 -32.72 11.23
N SER A 21 -16.67 -33.94 10.68
CA SER A 21 -15.80 -35.03 11.14
C SER A 21 -14.32 -34.79 10.84
N ASP A 22 -13.99 -33.88 9.91
CA ASP A 22 -12.63 -33.44 9.60
C ASP A 22 -12.13 -32.32 10.53
N ALA A 23 -12.94 -31.90 11.51
CA ALA A 23 -12.57 -30.82 12.41
C ALA A 23 -11.60 -31.28 13.49
N VAL A 24 -10.50 -30.55 13.63
CA VAL A 24 -9.48 -30.78 14.66
C VAL A 24 -9.71 -29.83 15.84
N GLU A 25 -9.64 -30.37 17.05
CA GLU A 25 -9.76 -29.56 18.28
C GLU A 25 -8.52 -28.68 18.48
N LEU A 26 -8.78 -27.45 18.90
CA LEU A 26 -7.79 -26.44 19.26
C LEU A 26 -7.94 -26.05 20.71
N THR A 27 -6.80 -25.91 21.39
CA THR A 27 -6.74 -25.25 22.69
C THR A 27 -7.06 -23.77 22.54
N ASP A 28 -7.51 -23.14 23.63
CA ASP A 28 -7.78 -21.70 23.63
C ASP A 28 -6.52 -20.88 23.32
N ALA A 29 -5.35 -21.35 23.78
CA ALA A 29 -4.07 -20.74 23.45
C ALA A 29 -3.75 -20.80 21.95
N GLN A 30 -4.00 -21.95 21.29
CA GLN A 30 -3.81 -22.09 19.84
C GLN A 30 -4.77 -21.17 19.07
N TYR A 31 -6.05 -21.17 19.46
CA TYR A 31 -7.04 -20.31 18.84
C TYR A 31 -6.68 -18.83 18.98
N ARG A 32 -6.28 -18.40 20.19
CA ARG A 32 -5.88 -17.02 20.46
C ARG A 32 -4.64 -16.61 19.67
N ALA A 33 -3.62 -17.47 19.59
CA ALA A 33 -2.43 -17.21 18.78
C ALA A 33 -2.76 -17.01 17.29
N LEU A 34 -3.75 -17.74 16.76
CA LEU A 34 -4.21 -17.57 15.38
C LEU A 34 -4.92 -16.23 15.16
N LEU A 35 -5.76 -15.80 16.11
CA LEU A 35 -6.42 -14.50 16.05
C LEU A 35 -5.42 -13.35 16.18
N ASP A 36 -4.45 -13.46 17.10
CA ASP A 36 -3.39 -12.47 17.27
C ASP A 36 -2.54 -12.38 15.98
N GLY A 37 -2.22 -13.50 15.35
CA GLY A 37 -1.52 -13.54 14.07
C GLY A 37 -2.33 -12.94 12.91
N GLN A 38 -3.64 -13.20 12.87
CA GLN A 38 -4.53 -12.60 11.88
C GLN A 38 -4.66 -11.07 12.09
N ALA A 39 -4.75 -10.62 13.34
CA ALA A 39 -4.74 -9.20 13.69
C ALA A 39 -3.40 -8.52 13.31
N ALA A 40 -2.29 -9.28 13.32
CA ALA A 40 -1.00 -8.85 12.82
C ALA A 40 -0.85 -8.94 11.28
N GLY A 41 -1.92 -9.26 10.53
CA GLY A 41 -1.94 -9.24 9.07
C GLY A 41 -1.59 -10.56 8.38
N LYS A 42 -1.40 -11.65 9.13
CA LYS A 42 -1.23 -13.00 8.55
C LYS A 42 -2.58 -13.58 8.16
N ARG A 43 -2.56 -14.63 7.34
CA ARG A 43 -3.73 -15.41 6.96
C ARG A 43 -3.72 -16.73 7.71
N ILE A 44 -4.89 -17.15 8.18
CA ILE A 44 -5.08 -18.50 8.70
C ILE A 44 -5.37 -19.41 7.51
N VAL A 45 -4.52 -20.42 7.30
CA VAL A 45 -4.67 -21.42 6.23
C VAL A 45 -4.62 -22.82 6.82
N ALA A 46 -5.17 -23.81 6.12
CA ALA A 46 -5.05 -25.20 6.54
C ALA A 46 -3.63 -25.72 6.30
N GLY A 47 -2.98 -26.19 7.36
CA GLY A 47 -1.72 -26.90 7.33
C GLY A 47 -1.85 -28.32 6.76
N ALA A 48 -0.71 -28.98 6.57
CA ALA A 48 -0.64 -30.34 6.04
C ALA A 48 -1.33 -31.38 6.95
N ASP A 49 -1.35 -31.12 8.26
CA ASP A 49 -1.99 -31.94 9.28
C ASP A 49 -3.48 -31.59 9.51
N GLY A 50 -4.05 -30.71 8.68
CA GLY A 50 -5.43 -30.24 8.81
C GLY A 50 -5.63 -29.16 9.88
N LYS A 51 -4.60 -28.82 10.65
CA LYS A 51 -4.69 -27.75 11.65
C LYS A 51 -4.49 -26.38 11.01
N PRO A 52 -5.09 -25.33 11.54
CA PRO A 52 -4.86 -23.98 11.07
C PRO A 52 -3.44 -23.52 11.40
N VAL A 53 -2.77 -22.94 10.42
CA VAL A 53 -1.44 -22.33 10.56
C VAL A 53 -1.47 -20.90 10.04
N LEU A 54 -0.59 -20.06 10.58
CA LEU A 54 -0.40 -18.70 10.09
C LEU A 54 0.53 -18.71 8.88
N ALA A 55 0.07 -18.16 7.78
CA ALA A 55 0.86 -17.93 6.58
C ALA A 55 0.87 -16.43 6.24
N ASP A 56 1.96 -15.98 5.63
CA ASP A 56 1.99 -14.62 5.08
C ASP A 56 0.97 -14.47 3.94
N PRO A 57 0.42 -13.26 3.72
CA PRO A 57 -0.33 -12.99 2.51
C PRO A 57 0.55 -13.24 1.28
N PRO A 58 -0.04 -13.65 0.15
CA PRO A 58 0.72 -13.79 -1.09
C PRO A 58 1.33 -12.43 -1.45
N ALA A 59 2.49 -12.46 -2.09
CA ALA A 59 3.07 -11.26 -2.66
C ALA A 59 2.06 -10.60 -3.63
N PRO A 60 2.00 -9.26 -3.70
CA PRO A 60 1.14 -8.58 -4.65
C PRO A 60 1.44 -9.01 -6.10
N THR A 61 0.40 -9.09 -6.92
CA THR A 61 0.57 -9.35 -8.36
C THR A 61 1.24 -8.15 -9.05
N ALA A 62 1.79 -8.36 -10.25
CA ALA A 62 2.32 -7.28 -11.06
C ALA A 62 1.27 -6.16 -11.29
N ASP A 63 0.01 -6.52 -11.52
CA ASP A 63 -1.06 -5.53 -11.69
C ASP A 63 -1.34 -4.73 -10.41
N GLN A 64 -1.32 -5.40 -9.25
CA GLN A 64 -1.47 -4.73 -7.96
C GLN A 64 -0.30 -3.76 -7.69
N LEU A 65 0.93 -4.18 -8.00
CA LEU A 65 2.11 -3.31 -7.90
C LEU A 65 2.01 -2.12 -8.86
N ALA A 66 1.52 -2.34 -10.09
CA ALA A 66 1.35 -1.28 -11.08
C ALA A 66 0.30 -0.25 -10.64
N VAL A 67 -0.81 -0.70 -10.04
CA VAL A 67 -1.83 0.19 -9.45
C VAL A 67 -1.23 1.00 -8.30
N GLN A 68 -0.52 0.36 -7.36
CA GLN A 68 0.12 1.05 -6.24
C GLN A 68 1.16 2.09 -6.72
N ALA A 69 1.97 1.74 -7.72
CA ALA A 69 2.95 2.64 -8.29
C ALA A 69 2.30 3.85 -8.97
N ARG A 70 1.23 3.66 -9.77
CA ARG A 70 0.50 4.78 -10.38
C ARG A 70 -0.15 5.68 -9.33
N ALA A 71 -0.74 5.11 -8.28
CA ALA A 71 -1.29 5.88 -7.16
C ALA A 71 -0.21 6.72 -6.45
N ARG A 72 0.98 6.14 -6.22
CA ARG A 72 2.12 6.89 -5.66
C ARG A 72 2.57 8.03 -6.58
N ARG A 73 2.69 7.77 -7.89
CA ARG A 73 3.00 8.82 -8.88
C ARG A 73 1.98 9.95 -8.79
N ASP A 74 0.69 9.62 -8.78
CA ASP A 74 -0.39 10.61 -8.76
C ASP A 74 -0.37 11.43 -7.47
N ALA A 75 -0.09 10.82 -6.33
CA ALA A 75 0.11 11.51 -5.07
C ALA A 75 1.32 12.47 -5.09
N LEU A 76 2.45 12.05 -5.68
CA LEU A 76 3.66 12.88 -5.79
C LEU A 76 3.50 14.04 -6.78
N VAL A 77 2.76 13.83 -7.87
CA VAL A 77 2.37 14.93 -8.78
C VAL A 77 1.42 15.87 -8.04
N GLY A 78 0.34 15.34 -7.45
CA GLY A 78 -0.66 16.12 -6.72
C GLY A 78 -0.09 16.97 -5.58
N SER A 79 0.88 16.46 -4.83
CA SER A 79 1.51 17.19 -3.72
C SER A 79 2.25 18.47 -4.13
N THR A 80 2.51 18.64 -5.44
CA THR A 80 3.20 19.82 -5.98
C THR A 80 2.28 20.73 -6.80
N ASP A 81 1.00 20.37 -6.98
CA ASP A 81 0.06 21.14 -7.80
C ASP A 81 -0.17 22.56 -7.27
N TRP A 82 -0.26 22.72 -5.94
CA TRP A 82 -0.43 24.03 -5.31
C TRP A 82 0.74 24.98 -5.60
N VAL A 83 1.97 24.45 -5.72
CA VAL A 83 3.17 25.24 -6.05
C VAL A 83 3.08 25.76 -7.48
N ILE A 84 2.55 24.95 -8.40
CA ILE A 84 2.36 25.31 -9.80
C ILE A 84 1.27 26.35 -9.95
N ALA A 85 0.12 26.14 -9.30
CA ALA A 85 -0.97 27.10 -9.30
C ALA A 85 -0.49 28.46 -8.79
N ARG A 86 0.11 28.49 -7.59
CA ARG A 86 0.66 29.73 -7.00
C ARG A 86 1.66 30.42 -7.91
N HIS A 87 2.59 29.69 -8.52
CA HIS A 87 3.58 30.30 -9.42
C HIS A 87 2.92 30.92 -10.66
N ARG A 88 1.93 30.25 -11.25
CA ARG A 88 1.17 30.76 -12.40
C ARG A 88 0.40 32.03 -12.05
N ASP A 89 -0.31 32.03 -10.93
CA ASP A 89 -1.05 33.20 -10.44
C ASP A 89 -0.11 34.40 -10.22
N GLN A 90 1.08 34.16 -9.67
CA GLN A 90 2.08 35.21 -9.44
C GLN A 90 2.62 35.81 -10.75
N VAL A 91 2.87 34.96 -11.75
CA VAL A 91 3.31 35.40 -13.08
C VAL A 91 2.21 36.20 -13.78
N GLU A 92 0.96 35.71 -13.73
CA GLU A 92 -0.20 36.37 -14.35
C GLU A 92 -0.48 37.74 -13.73
N THR A 93 -0.36 37.85 -12.40
CA THR A 93 -0.57 39.10 -11.67
C THR A 93 0.66 40.02 -11.66
N GLY A 94 1.79 39.58 -12.22
CA GLY A 94 3.04 40.36 -12.27
C GLY A 94 3.72 40.60 -10.92
N VAL A 95 3.31 39.87 -9.87
CA VAL A 95 3.96 39.96 -8.56
C VAL A 95 5.26 39.15 -8.55
N LYS A 96 6.15 39.46 -7.59
CA LYS A 96 7.38 38.68 -7.42
C LYS A 96 7.04 37.22 -7.11
N THR A 97 7.57 36.30 -7.93
CA THR A 97 7.33 34.87 -7.77
C THR A 97 8.03 34.32 -6.52
N SER A 98 7.39 33.35 -5.86
CA SER A 98 7.97 32.63 -4.71
C SER A 98 9.06 31.64 -5.13
N LEU A 99 9.07 31.24 -6.40
CA LEU A 99 10.11 30.41 -7.01
C LEU A 99 10.94 31.23 -7.98
N SER A 100 12.24 30.94 -8.05
CA SER A 100 13.07 31.37 -9.18
C SER A 100 12.70 30.59 -10.45
N GLY A 101 13.08 31.10 -11.63
CA GLY A 101 12.87 30.38 -12.89
C GLY A 101 13.56 29.01 -12.91
N ALA A 102 14.74 28.91 -12.28
CA ALA A 102 15.47 27.65 -12.14
C ALA A 102 14.72 26.63 -11.27
N GLN A 103 14.19 27.08 -10.12
CA GLN A 103 13.36 26.23 -9.24
C GLN A 103 12.08 25.76 -9.94
N TYR A 104 11.40 26.66 -10.66
CA TYR A 104 10.21 26.27 -11.42
C TYR A 104 10.54 25.24 -12.51
N THR A 105 11.67 25.40 -13.20
CA THR A 105 12.14 24.46 -14.23
C THR A 105 12.47 23.09 -13.64
N GLU A 106 13.20 23.06 -12.52
CA GLU A 106 13.54 21.84 -11.80
C GLU A 106 12.28 21.09 -11.33
N LEU A 107 11.26 21.82 -10.87
CA LEU A 107 9.98 21.24 -10.48
C LEU A 107 9.21 20.65 -11.68
N MET A 108 9.25 21.31 -12.84
CA MET A 108 8.67 20.77 -14.08
C MET A 108 9.36 19.48 -14.51
N GLN A 109 10.69 19.43 -14.46
CA GLN A 109 11.48 18.24 -14.77
C GLN A 109 11.16 17.09 -13.81
N TYR A 110 11.10 17.37 -12.50
CA TYR A 110 10.69 16.39 -11.49
C TYR A 110 9.30 15.81 -11.78
N ARG A 111 8.30 16.67 -12.05
CA ARG A 111 6.94 16.25 -12.38
C ARG A 111 6.88 15.43 -13.68
N GLN A 112 7.70 15.77 -14.67
CA GLN A 112 7.79 14.98 -15.90
C GLN A 112 8.40 13.60 -15.63
N ALA A 113 9.51 13.54 -14.90
CA ALA A 113 10.14 12.28 -14.53
C ALA A 113 9.19 11.35 -13.75
N LEU A 114 8.30 11.91 -12.91
CA LEU A 114 7.22 11.15 -12.27
C LEU A 114 6.23 10.58 -13.29
N ARG A 115 5.79 11.36 -14.28
CA ARG A 115 4.87 10.91 -15.33
C ARG A 115 5.46 9.78 -16.17
N ASP A 116 6.78 9.77 -16.34
CA ASP A 116 7.50 8.77 -17.13
C ASP A 116 7.78 7.47 -16.36
N VAL A 117 7.49 7.41 -15.05
CA VAL A 117 7.68 6.20 -14.22
C VAL A 117 7.07 4.93 -14.82
N PRO A 118 5.81 4.91 -15.33
CA PRO A 118 5.23 3.71 -15.93
C PRO A 118 5.91 3.23 -17.22
N ALA A 119 6.74 4.08 -17.85
CA ALA A 119 7.49 3.74 -19.06
C ALA A 119 8.89 3.16 -18.76
N GLN A 120 9.29 3.06 -17.49
CA GLN A 120 10.58 2.49 -17.12
C GLN A 120 10.64 0.99 -17.41
N LYS A 121 11.80 0.50 -17.87
CA LYS A 121 12.05 -0.92 -18.21
C LYS A 121 11.76 -1.91 -17.06
N GLY A 122 11.81 -1.45 -15.81
CA GLY A 122 11.55 -2.27 -14.62
C GLY A 122 10.14 -2.14 -14.03
N PHE A 123 9.27 -1.30 -14.60
CA PHE A 123 7.92 -1.13 -14.09
C PHE A 123 7.11 -2.43 -14.22
N PRO A 124 6.34 -2.84 -13.19
CA PRO A 124 6.12 -2.19 -11.90
C PRO A 124 7.01 -2.68 -10.75
N SER A 125 7.87 -3.68 -10.99
CA SER A 125 8.59 -4.41 -9.94
C SER A 125 9.90 -3.76 -9.49
N SER A 126 10.53 -2.96 -10.35
CA SER A 126 11.78 -2.24 -10.08
C SER A 126 11.68 -0.83 -10.66
N ILE A 127 11.38 0.13 -9.78
CA ILE A 127 11.11 1.53 -10.15
C ILE A 127 12.19 2.44 -9.58
N ALA A 128 12.83 3.22 -10.44
CA ALA A 128 13.69 4.32 -10.04
C ALA A 128 12.83 5.58 -9.84
N TRP A 129 12.47 5.87 -8.58
CA TRP A 129 11.69 7.05 -8.26
C TRP A 129 12.55 8.32 -8.33
N PRO A 130 12.12 9.36 -9.05
CA PRO A 130 12.84 10.63 -9.04
C PRO A 130 12.82 11.24 -7.63
N ALA A 131 13.92 11.85 -7.22
CA ALA A 131 14.01 12.58 -5.96
C ALA A 131 13.34 13.95 -6.09
N PRO A 132 12.56 14.40 -5.08
CA PRO A 132 12.01 15.75 -5.09
C PRO A 132 13.13 16.79 -4.97
N PRO A 133 12.96 18.00 -5.55
CA PRO A 133 13.90 19.10 -5.36
C PRO A 133 14.08 19.43 -3.87
N SER A 134 15.32 19.66 -3.43
CA SER A 134 15.63 19.84 -2.00
C SER A 134 14.95 21.07 -1.36
N TRP A 135 14.75 22.12 -2.15
CA TRP A 135 14.07 23.34 -1.70
C TRP A 135 12.55 23.19 -1.57
N LEU A 136 11.94 22.15 -2.16
CA LEU A 136 10.49 21.97 -2.18
C LEU A 136 9.92 21.83 -0.76
N ALA A 137 10.64 21.11 0.11
CA ALA A 137 10.25 20.92 1.52
C ALA A 137 10.39 22.18 2.37
N ALA A 138 11.17 23.17 1.91
CA ALA A 138 11.40 24.42 2.62
C ALA A 138 10.38 25.52 2.25
N LEU A 139 9.45 25.25 1.33
CA LEU A 139 8.44 26.22 0.97
C LEU A 139 7.42 26.40 2.11
N PRO A 140 7.03 27.65 2.42
CA PRO A 140 5.92 27.87 3.34
C PRO A 140 4.64 27.32 2.69
N GLN A 141 3.98 26.41 3.40
CA GLN A 141 2.62 25.98 3.06
C GLN A 141 1.67 27.08 3.52
N SER A 142 1.01 27.70 2.55
CA SER A 142 0.03 28.78 2.74
C SER A 142 -1.34 28.24 3.12
#